data_AF-A0A7C1CBH4-F1
#
_entry.id   AF-A0A7C1CBH4-F1
#
_cell.length_a   1.000
_cell.length_b   1.000
_cell.length_c   1.000
_cell.angle_alpha   90.00
_cell.angle_beta   90.00
_cell.angle_gamma   90.00
#
_symmetry.space_group_name_H-M   'P 1'
#
loop_
_entity.id
_entity.type
_entity.pdbx_description
1 polymer ?
#
loop_
_entity_poly.entity_id
_entity_poly.type
_entity_poly.pdbx_seq_one_letter_code
_entity_poly.pdbx_strand_id
1 'polypeptide(L)'
;MEEFFKVALELIEASGKHEVYRGEECINLIASEGLKSPAVKEMLKLAMDLECRYAEGENDLKGHVKKRYYQGQKYISIIEDRVTDLMKMLFKCSWADVRLVSGTHANLAAFKGLSLATKNRKMVVTPLSAGAHISHDYTGLAGRVLGLENIDH
;
A
#
# COMPACT_ATOMS: atom_id res chain seq x y z
N MET A 1 31.46 17.43 4.09
CA MET A 1 30.14 18.07 4.31
C MET A 1 29.63 18.72 3.02
N GLU A 2 30.48 19.48 2.30
CA GLU A 2 30.13 20.03 0.98
C GLU A 2 29.72 18.96 -0.04
N GLU A 3 30.47 17.87 -0.16
CA GLU A 3 30.12 16.77 -1.08
C GLU A 3 28.76 16.13 -0.76
N PHE A 4 28.40 16.01 0.52
CA PHE A 4 27.09 15.50 0.93
C PHE A 4 25.96 16.39 0.43
N PHE A 5 26.09 17.71 0.64
CA PHE A 5 25.07 18.67 0.19
C PHE A 5 24.97 18.71 -1.33
N LYS A 6 26.10 18.62 -2.02
CA LYS A 6 26.12 18.52 -3.48
C LYS A 6 25.33 17.30 -3.97
N VAL A 7 25.62 16.11 -3.45
CA VAL A 7 24.90 14.87 -3.82
C VAL A 7 23.41 14.98 -3.45
N ALA A 8 23.07 15.55 -2.30
CA ALA A 8 21.67 15.75 -1.91
C ALA A 8 20.90 16.67 -2.88
N LEU A 9 21.54 17.74 -3.37
CA LEU A 9 20.95 18.62 -4.37
C LEU A 9 20.80 17.93 -5.73
N GLU A 10 21.78 17.12 -6.14
CA GLU A 10 21.69 16.30 -7.35
C GLU A 10 20.52 15.31 -7.29
N LEU A 11 20.23 14.71 -6.12
CA LEU A 11 19.06 13.84 -5.93
C LEU A 11 17.74 14.59 -6.08
N ILE A 12 17.65 15.83 -5.57
CA ILE A 12 16.46 16.67 -5.73
C ILE A 12 16.25 17.00 -7.21
N GLU A 13 17.32 17.40 -7.91
CA GLU A 13 17.27 17.72 -9.33
C GLU A 13 16.86 16.51 -10.17
N ALA A 14 17.47 15.35 -9.92
CA ALA A 14 17.15 14.11 -10.61
C ALA A 14 15.69 13.68 -10.39
N SER A 15 15.18 13.81 -9.15
CA SER A 15 13.78 13.49 -8.83
C SER A 15 12.81 14.40 -9.57
N GLY A 16 13.09 15.71 -9.62
CA GLY A 16 12.28 16.67 -10.37
C GLY A 16 12.27 16.39 -11.88
N LYS A 17 13.45 16.12 -12.46
CA LYS A 17 13.58 15.76 -13.89
C LYS A 17 12.85 14.46 -14.22
N HIS A 18 12.86 13.47 -13.32
CA HIS A 18 12.15 12.21 -13.52
C HIS A 18 10.63 12.40 -13.62
N GLU A 19 10.04 13.25 -12.77
CA GLU A 19 8.62 13.55 -12.82
C GLU A 19 8.21 14.22 -14.16
N VAL A 20 9.03 15.13 -14.69
CA VAL A 20 8.82 15.72 -16.03
C VAL A 20 8.95 14.65 -17.12
N TYR A 21 10.04 13.88 -17.10
CA TYR A 21 10.31 12.83 -18.09
C TYR A 21 9.17 11.81 -18.18
N ARG A 22 8.70 11.26 -17.05
CA ARG A 22 7.60 10.28 -17.03
C ARG A 22 6.24 10.91 -17.29
N GLY A 23 6.05 12.17 -16.89
CA GLY A 23 4.77 12.88 -16.97
C GLY A 23 4.48 13.50 -18.34
N GLU A 24 5.51 13.95 -19.06
CA GLU A 24 5.36 14.81 -20.25
C GLU A 24 6.12 14.27 -21.48
N GLU A 25 7.22 13.54 -21.29
CA GLU A 25 8.12 13.14 -22.38
C GLU A 25 7.97 11.65 -22.78
N CYS A 26 7.30 10.84 -21.95
CA CYS A 26 7.13 9.41 -22.15
C CYS A 26 5.71 9.01 -22.57
N ILE A 27 5.62 8.00 -23.44
CA ILE A 27 4.42 7.16 -23.56
C ILE A 27 4.56 5.99 -22.58
N ASN A 28 3.72 5.96 -21.55
CA ASN A 28 3.81 4.98 -20.47
C ASN A 28 3.05 3.70 -20.83
N LEU A 29 3.79 2.63 -21.15
CA LEU A 29 3.23 1.36 -21.65
C LEU A 29 3.28 0.20 -20.64
N ILE A 30 3.76 0.46 -19.41
CA ILE A 30 3.76 -0.55 -18.35
C ILE A 30 2.36 -0.64 -17.76
N ALA A 31 1.73 -1.80 -17.87
CA ALA A 31 0.31 -2.00 -17.52
C ALA A 31 -0.03 -1.70 -16.05
N SER A 32 0.92 -1.85 -15.13
CA SER A 32 0.74 -1.58 -13.70
C SER A 32 1.05 -0.14 -13.29
N GLU A 33 1.54 0.69 -14.20
CA GLU A 33 1.86 2.09 -13.90
C GLU A 33 0.69 3.00 -14.28
N GLY A 34 0.54 4.11 -13.54
CA GLY A 34 -0.53 5.07 -13.74
C GLY A 34 -0.09 6.50 -13.49
N LEU A 35 -0.74 7.44 -14.18
CA LEU A 35 -0.55 8.87 -13.97
C LEU A 35 -1.41 9.37 -12.81
N LYS A 36 -0.83 10.19 -11.96
CA LYS A 36 -1.50 10.77 -10.79
C LYS A 36 -2.40 11.93 -11.24
N SER A 37 -3.67 11.93 -10.84
CA SER A 37 -4.57 13.06 -11.08
C SER A 37 -4.13 14.32 -10.32
N PRO A 38 -4.56 15.53 -10.71
CA PRO A 38 -4.25 16.75 -9.98
C PRO A 38 -4.61 16.68 -8.49
N ALA A 39 -5.73 16.05 -8.14
CA ALA A 39 -6.15 15.86 -6.76
C ALA A 39 -5.18 14.96 -5.97
N VAL A 40 -4.71 13.85 -6.56
CA VAL A 40 -3.73 12.97 -5.92
C VAL A 40 -2.39 13.68 -5.73
N LYS A 41 -1.95 14.46 -6.74
CA LYS A 41 -0.73 15.27 -6.64
C LYS A 41 -0.80 16.26 -5.47
N GLU A 42 -1.96 16.90 -5.28
CA GLU A 42 -2.13 17.85 -4.16
C GLU A 42 -2.15 17.14 -2.80
N MET A 43 -2.82 15.99 -2.69
CA MET A 43 -2.81 15.19 -1.46
C MET A 43 -1.39 14.75 -1.06
N LEU A 44 -0.55 14.36 -2.03
CA LEU A 44 0.84 13.97 -1.76
C LEU A 44 1.68 15.14 -1.22
N LYS A 45 1.47 16.38 -1.70
CA LYS A 45 2.16 17.55 -1.14
C LYS A 45 1.76 17.81 0.31
N LEU A 46 0.50 17.55 0.65
CA LEU A 46 -0.02 17.73 2.01
C LEU A 46 0.39 16.60 2.98
N ALA A 47 1.06 15.56 2.49
CA ALA A 47 1.46 14.41 3.30
C ALA A 47 2.77 14.61 4.10
N MET A 48 3.51 15.70 3.86
CA MET A 48 4.83 15.96 4.46
C MET A 48 4.84 15.92 6.00
N ASP A 49 3.79 16.39 6.67
CA ASP A 49 3.71 16.23 8.12
C ASP A 49 3.22 14.84 8.52
N LEU A 50 2.28 14.26 7.76
CA LEU A 50 1.64 12.98 8.06
C LEU A 50 2.65 11.83 8.14
N GLU A 51 3.67 11.83 7.27
CA GLU A 51 4.72 10.80 7.25
C GLU A 51 5.57 10.77 8.53
N CYS A 52 5.56 11.85 9.32
CA CYS A 52 6.33 11.97 10.56
C CYS A 52 5.52 11.64 11.82
N ARG A 53 4.26 11.17 11.68
CA ARG A 53 3.36 10.95 12.82
C ARG A 53 3.09 9.45 13.06
N TYR A 54 3.29 9.02 14.31
CA TYR A 54 2.90 7.69 14.76
C TYR A 54 1.42 7.65 15.10
N ALA A 55 0.63 6.97 14.28
CA ALA A 55 -0.82 6.84 14.43
C ALA A 55 -1.27 5.41 14.78
N GLU A 56 -0.49 4.68 15.59
CA GLU A 56 -0.85 3.31 15.98
C GLU A 56 -2.14 3.24 16.79
N GLY A 57 -2.91 2.18 16.58
CA GLY A 57 -4.21 2.05 17.22
C GLY A 57 -5.07 0.87 16.74
N GLU A 58 -6.29 0.86 17.25
CA GLU A 58 -7.34 -0.09 16.91
C GLU A 58 -8.37 0.56 16.00
N ASN A 59 -8.82 -0.21 15.01
CA ASN A 59 -10.01 0.13 14.22
C ASN A 59 -11.18 -0.74 14.69
N ASP A 60 -12.40 -0.25 14.50
CA ASP A 60 -13.62 -0.97 14.80
C ASP A 60 -13.96 -2.01 13.73
N LEU A 61 -15.08 -2.70 13.91
CA LEU A 61 -15.56 -3.74 12.98
C LEU A 61 -16.04 -3.19 11.62
N LYS A 62 -16.02 -1.87 11.41
CA LYS A 62 -16.34 -1.19 10.15
C LYS A 62 -15.10 -0.62 9.46
N GLY A 63 -13.95 -0.65 10.13
CA GLY A 63 -12.67 -0.14 9.63
C GLY A 63 -12.34 1.27 10.12
N HIS A 64 -13.18 1.87 10.96
CA HIS A 64 -13.04 3.23 11.48
C HIS A 64 -12.17 3.27 12.73
N VAL A 65 -11.56 4.42 13.00
CA VAL A 65 -10.67 4.60 14.14
C VAL A 65 -11.43 4.46 15.44
N LYS A 66 -11.05 3.47 16.26
CA LYS A 66 -11.63 3.25 17.58
C LYS A 66 -10.77 3.87 18.68
N LYS A 67 -9.45 3.70 18.59
CA LYS A 67 -8.50 4.19 19.60
C LYS A 67 -7.13 4.42 18.99
N ARG A 68 -6.46 5.51 19.36
CA ARG A 68 -5.04 5.74 19.09
C ARG A 68 -4.22 5.62 20.37
N TYR A 69 -2.99 5.12 20.23
CA TYR A 69 -2.06 4.95 21.35
C TYR A 69 -1.21 6.20 21.60
N TYR A 70 -0.99 7.01 20.57
CA TYR A 70 -0.25 8.27 20.64
C TYR A 70 -1.17 9.49 20.63
N GLN A 71 -0.72 10.56 21.26
CA GLN A 71 -1.40 11.86 21.26
C GLN A 71 -1.16 12.64 19.96
N GLY A 72 -1.91 13.71 19.74
CA GLY A 72 -1.73 14.60 18.58
C GLY A 72 -2.35 14.12 17.26
N GLN A 73 -3.19 13.08 17.28
CA GLN A 73 -3.71 12.40 16.09
C GLN A 73 -5.09 12.88 15.61
N LYS A 74 -5.49 14.12 15.99
CA LYS A 74 -6.83 14.66 15.76
C LYS A 74 -7.25 14.55 14.29
N TYR A 75 -6.42 15.05 13.38
CA TYR A 75 -6.75 15.09 11.95
C TYR A 75 -6.42 13.78 11.22
N ILE A 76 -5.40 13.04 11.64
CA ILE A 76 -5.10 11.72 11.07
C ILE A 76 -6.28 10.76 11.24
N SER A 77 -6.94 10.80 12.40
CA SER A 77 -8.11 9.96 12.64
C SER A 77 -9.27 10.31 11.69
N ILE A 78 -9.51 11.61 11.46
CA ILE A 78 -10.52 12.08 10.50
C ILE A 78 -10.16 11.66 9.07
N ILE A 79 -8.89 11.76 8.68
CA ILE A 79 -8.42 11.35 7.36
C ILE A 79 -8.66 9.86 7.16
N GLU A 80 -8.24 9.01 8.11
CA GLU A 80 -8.41 7.55 8.01
C GLU A 80 -9.89 7.16 7.90
N ASP A 81 -10.76 7.74 8.74
CA ASP A 81 -12.21 7.47 8.71
C ASP A 81 -12.84 7.84 7.36
N ARG A 82 -12.45 8.98 6.79
CA ARG A 82 -13.00 9.45 5.50
C ARG A 82 -12.49 8.65 4.32
N VAL A 83 -11.24 8.21 4.35
CA VAL A 83 -10.72 7.30 3.33
C VAL A 83 -11.43 5.94 3.44
N THR A 84 -11.67 5.43 4.65
CA THR A 84 -12.47 4.21 4.85
C THR A 84 -13.89 4.36 4.29
N ASP A 85 -14.58 5.47 4.56
CA ASP A 85 -15.91 5.74 3.98
C ASP A 85 -15.86 5.75 2.45
N LEU A 86 -14.86 6.42 1.87
CA LEU A 86 -14.69 6.52 0.42
C LEU A 86 -14.43 5.14 -0.23
N MET A 87 -13.59 4.32 0.37
CA MET A 87 -13.32 2.96 -0.09
C MET A 87 -14.57 2.09 -0.03
N LYS A 88 -15.35 2.20 1.05
CA LYS A 88 -16.60 1.46 1.21
C LYS A 88 -17.65 1.86 0.17
N MET A 89 -17.76 3.15 -0.15
CA MET A 89 -18.63 3.63 -1.23
C MET A 89 -18.18 3.15 -2.60
N LEU A 90 -16.87 3.25 -2.88
CA LEU A 90 -16.29 2.87 -4.17
C LEU A 90 -16.46 1.38 -4.47
N PHE A 91 -16.13 0.53 -3.50
CA PHE A 91 -16.17 -0.93 -3.65
C PHE A 91 -17.50 -1.55 -3.19
N LYS A 92 -18.45 -0.74 -2.72
CA LYS A 92 -19.77 -1.18 -2.21
C LYS A 92 -19.65 -2.26 -1.13
N CYS A 93 -18.72 -2.09 -0.20
CA CYS A 93 -18.45 -3.04 0.88
C CYS A 93 -18.86 -2.50 2.26
N SER A 94 -19.08 -3.41 3.22
CA SER A 94 -19.44 -3.07 4.61
C SER A 94 -18.23 -2.72 5.48
N TRP A 95 -17.02 -3.10 5.07
CA TRP A 95 -15.77 -2.96 5.80
C TRP A 95 -14.59 -2.74 4.85
N ALA A 96 -13.62 -1.93 5.26
CA ALA A 96 -12.35 -1.73 4.56
C ALA A 96 -11.23 -1.42 5.58
N ASP A 97 -9.99 -1.83 5.27
CA ASP A 97 -8.79 -1.40 6.01
C ASP A 97 -7.86 -0.66 5.05
N VAL A 98 -7.55 0.59 5.38
CA VAL A 98 -6.81 1.52 4.52
C VAL A 98 -5.36 1.72 4.97
N ARG A 99 -4.91 0.96 5.99
CA ARG A 99 -3.59 1.12 6.62
C ARG A 99 -2.48 0.31 5.91
N LEU A 100 -2.86 -0.56 4.98
CA LEU A 100 -1.93 -1.44 4.27
C LEU A 100 -1.13 -0.64 3.23
N VAL A 101 0.20 -0.61 3.40
CA VAL A 101 1.11 0.24 2.63
C VAL A 101 1.18 -0.13 1.14
N SER A 102 0.98 -1.40 0.79
CA SER A 102 0.99 -1.86 -0.60
C SER A 102 0.20 -3.15 -0.80
N GLY A 103 -0.04 -3.52 -2.06
CA GLY A 103 -0.75 -4.76 -2.40
C GLY A 103 -0.13 -6.03 -1.82
N THR A 104 1.20 -6.12 -1.74
CA THR A 104 1.90 -7.26 -1.13
C THR A 104 1.59 -7.38 0.37
N HIS A 105 1.51 -6.25 1.09
CA HIS A 105 1.14 -6.24 2.51
C HIS A 105 -0.34 -6.58 2.70
N ALA A 106 -1.21 -6.14 1.80
CA ALA A 106 -2.62 -6.52 1.80
C ALA A 106 -2.79 -8.03 1.63
N ASN A 107 -2.08 -8.63 0.68
CA ASN A 107 -2.07 -10.07 0.48
C ASN A 107 -1.53 -10.82 1.71
N LEU A 108 -0.45 -10.32 2.34
CA LEU A 108 0.08 -10.89 3.58
C LEU A 108 -0.97 -10.94 4.69
N ALA A 109 -1.63 -9.82 4.96
CA ALA A 109 -2.64 -9.72 6.01
C ALA A 109 -3.83 -10.66 5.72
N ALA A 110 -4.33 -10.66 4.49
CA ALA A 110 -5.45 -11.49 4.08
C ALA A 110 -5.13 -13.00 4.18
N PHE A 111 -4.01 -13.43 3.60
CA PHE A 111 -3.60 -14.85 3.60
C PHE A 111 -3.29 -15.35 5.00
N LYS A 112 -2.63 -14.54 5.82
CA LYS A 112 -2.37 -14.90 7.23
C LYS A 112 -3.67 -15.01 8.02
N GLY A 113 -4.58 -14.06 7.86
CA GLY A 113 -5.87 -14.07 8.54
C GLY A 113 -6.71 -15.30 8.17
N LEU A 114 -6.86 -15.57 6.87
CA LEU A 114 -7.61 -16.71 6.36
C LEU A 114 -7.01 -18.05 6.80
N SER A 115 -5.70 -18.24 6.63
CA SER A 115 -5.03 -19.49 7.01
C SER A 115 -5.15 -19.82 8.51
N LEU A 116 -5.05 -18.80 9.37
CA LEU A 116 -5.26 -18.96 10.81
C LEU A 116 -6.73 -19.31 11.13
N ALA A 117 -7.68 -18.61 10.51
CA ALA A 117 -9.10 -18.83 10.74
C ALA A 117 -9.56 -20.23 10.30
N THR A 118 -9.10 -20.70 9.13
CA THR A 118 -9.49 -22.00 8.58
C THR A 118 -8.60 -23.15 9.06
N LYS A 119 -7.51 -22.86 9.78
CA LYS A 119 -6.46 -23.82 10.14
C LYS A 119 -5.94 -24.60 8.92
N ASN A 120 -5.84 -23.93 7.77
CA ASN A 120 -5.42 -24.52 6.50
C ASN A 120 -4.24 -23.73 5.93
N ARG A 121 -3.22 -24.43 5.46
CA ARG A 121 -2.05 -23.81 4.83
C ARG A 121 -2.01 -23.99 3.32
N LYS A 122 -3.06 -24.54 2.72
CA LYS A 122 -3.14 -24.79 1.28
C LYS A 122 -3.81 -23.62 0.59
N MET A 123 -3.31 -23.26 -0.59
CA MET A 123 -3.91 -22.27 -1.47
C MET A 123 -3.85 -22.76 -2.91
N VAL A 124 -4.86 -22.42 -3.70
CA VAL A 124 -4.88 -22.67 -5.14
C VAL A 124 -4.62 -21.34 -5.83
N VAL A 125 -3.60 -21.30 -6.69
CA VAL A 125 -3.21 -20.08 -7.40
C VAL A 125 -2.73 -20.41 -8.80
N THR A 126 -2.98 -19.48 -9.72
CA THR A 126 -2.37 -19.50 -11.05
C THR A 126 -0.84 -19.48 -10.93
N PRO A 127 -0.09 -20.20 -11.78
CA PRO A 127 1.38 -20.11 -11.79
C PRO A 127 1.86 -18.76 -12.35
N LEU A 128 3.10 -18.36 -12.01
CA LEU A 128 3.72 -17.11 -12.51
C LEU A 128 3.82 -17.09 -14.05
N SER A 129 4.10 -18.23 -14.66
CA SER A 129 4.14 -18.40 -16.12
C SER A 129 2.80 -18.11 -16.80
N ALA A 130 1.70 -18.16 -16.05
CA ALA A 130 0.35 -17.83 -16.51
C ALA A 130 -0.15 -16.48 -15.99
N GLY A 131 0.75 -15.61 -15.51
CA GLY A 131 0.44 -14.20 -15.19
C GLY A 131 0.09 -13.93 -13.73
N ALA A 132 0.37 -14.86 -12.81
CA ALA A 132 0.17 -14.60 -11.39
C ALA A 132 1.15 -13.55 -10.82
N HIS A 133 0.77 -12.95 -9.70
CA HIS A 133 1.63 -12.02 -8.98
C HIS A 133 2.59 -12.76 -8.03
N ILE A 134 3.83 -12.26 -7.89
CA ILE A 134 4.87 -12.91 -7.08
C ILE A 134 4.49 -13.14 -5.63
N SER A 135 3.61 -12.32 -5.03
CA SER A 135 3.14 -12.54 -3.66
C SER A 135 2.37 -13.85 -3.47
N HIS A 136 1.89 -14.48 -4.54
CA HIS A 136 1.16 -15.75 -4.52
C HIS A 136 2.10 -16.96 -4.69
N ASP A 137 3.34 -16.76 -5.11
CA ASP A 137 4.28 -17.82 -5.44
C ASP A 137 4.94 -18.45 -4.21
N TYR A 138 5.50 -19.65 -4.36
CA TYR A 138 6.25 -20.34 -3.32
C TYR A 138 7.52 -19.59 -2.90
N THR A 139 8.18 -18.90 -3.85
CA THR A 139 9.33 -18.01 -3.60
C THR A 139 8.92 -16.67 -3.01
N GLY A 140 7.66 -16.30 -3.18
CA GLY A 140 7.11 -15.05 -2.70
C GLY A 140 6.61 -15.12 -1.27
N LEU A 141 5.85 -14.09 -0.91
CA LEU A 141 5.36 -13.91 0.45
C LEU A 141 4.50 -15.08 0.95
N ALA A 142 3.60 -15.60 0.11
CA ALA A 142 2.71 -16.69 0.50
C ALA A 142 3.49 -17.96 0.89
N GLY A 143 4.46 -18.38 0.07
CA GLY A 143 5.27 -19.56 0.38
C GLY A 143 6.37 -19.29 1.40
N ARG A 144 7.32 -18.39 1.09
CA ARG A 144 8.53 -18.17 1.91
C ARG A 144 8.25 -17.59 3.29
N VAL A 145 7.28 -16.68 3.42
CA VAL A 145 7.02 -15.97 4.69
C VAL A 145 5.91 -16.65 5.48
N LEU A 146 4.80 -17.03 4.83
CA LEU A 146 3.66 -17.63 5.51
C LEU A 146 3.68 -19.17 5.56
N GLY A 147 4.52 -19.82 4.75
CA GLY A 147 4.56 -21.28 4.67
C GLY A 147 3.29 -21.89 4.06
N LEU A 148 2.64 -21.16 3.14
CA LEU A 148 1.49 -21.68 2.42
C LEU A 148 1.96 -22.59 1.27
N GLU A 149 1.23 -23.68 1.10
CA GLU A 149 1.44 -24.69 0.07
C GLU A 149 0.52 -24.39 -1.11
N ASN A 150 1.13 -24.09 -2.27
CA ASN A 150 0.41 -23.93 -3.52
C ASN A 150 0.04 -25.31 -4.06
N ILE A 151 -1.26 -25.57 -4.23
CA ILE A 151 -1.79 -26.79 -4.84
C ILE A 151 -2.18 -26.49 -6.28
N ASP A 152 -1.74 -27.35 -7.19
CA ASP A 152 -1.99 -27.36 -8.64
C ASP A 152 -1.41 -26.15 -9.39
N HIS A 153 -0.17 -26.35 -9.87
CA HIS A 153 0.48 -25.52 -10.89
C HIS A 153 0.19 -26.10 -12.29
#